data_AF-A0A2D8MLB6-F1
#
_entry.id   AF-A0A2D8MLB6-F1
#
_cell.length_a   1.000
_cell.length_b   1.000
_cell.length_c   1.000
_cell.angle_alpha   90.00
_cell.angle_beta   90.00
_cell.angle_gamma   90.00
#
_symmetry.space_group_name_H-M   'P 1'
#
loop_
_entity.id
_entity.type
_entity.pdbx_description
1 polymer ?
#
loop_
_entity_poly.entity_id
_entity_poly.type
_entity_poly.pdbx_seq_one_letter_code
_entity_poly.pdbx_strand_id
1 'polypeptide(L)'
;MGRPITTEAHTRSHRIILDHKELELLIATAAAGMVENYKPRIGKPGVSFKVDLVDATEGSPPYRVGTRAVITIVEDLLPQASGPGTSSEQA
;
A
#
# COMPACT_ATOMS: atom_id res chain seq x y z
N MET A 1 -26.61 -7.17 44.97
CA MET A 1 -26.14 -8.32 44.17
C MET A 1 -26.02 -7.87 42.72
N GLY A 2 -24.79 -7.69 42.21
CA GLY A 2 -24.55 -7.30 40.81
C GLY A 2 -24.49 -8.54 39.92
N ARG A 3 -25.25 -8.56 38.82
CA ARG A 3 -25.13 -9.62 37.80
C ARG A 3 -23.85 -9.39 37.00
N PRO A 4 -22.96 -10.38 36.83
CA PRO A 4 -21.85 -10.26 35.91
C PRO A 4 -22.38 -10.22 34.47
N ILE A 5 -22.04 -9.16 33.74
CA ILE A 5 -22.32 -9.04 32.31
C ILE A 5 -21.21 -9.81 31.59
N THR A 6 -21.46 -11.06 31.22
CA THR A 6 -20.57 -11.80 30.32
C THR A 6 -20.81 -11.31 28.90
N THR A 7 -19.85 -10.56 28.36
CA THR A 7 -19.79 -10.21 26.94
C THR A 7 -19.22 -11.42 26.20
N GLU A 8 -20.07 -12.32 25.73
CA GLU A 8 -19.65 -13.39 24.81
C GLU A 8 -19.24 -12.76 23.48
N ALA A 9 -17.95 -12.84 23.14
CA ALA A 9 -17.45 -12.41 21.84
C ALA A 9 -17.70 -13.52 20.81
N HIS A 10 -18.79 -13.42 20.04
CA HIS A 10 -19.02 -14.30 18.89
C HIS A 10 -17.99 -14.01 17.80
N THR A 11 -17.07 -14.95 17.55
CA THR A 11 -16.09 -14.83 16.47
C THR A 11 -16.62 -15.50 15.20
N ARG A 12 -16.57 -14.80 14.06
CA ARG A 12 -16.85 -15.35 12.73
C ARG A 12 -15.57 -15.32 11.90
N SER A 13 -15.19 -16.45 11.32
CA SER A 13 -13.98 -16.58 10.49
C SER A 13 -14.36 -16.72 9.01
N HIS A 14 -13.64 -16.01 8.15
CA HIS A 14 -13.74 -16.12 6.69
C HIS A 14 -12.39 -16.55 6.12
N ARG A 15 -12.40 -17.54 5.22
CA ARG A 15 -11.21 -17.98 4.48
C ARG A 15 -11.34 -17.53 3.03
N ILE A 16 -10.34 -16.82 2.54
CA ILE A 16 -10.23 -16.37 1.16
C ILE A 16 -8.95 -16.97 0.58
N ILE A 17 -9.03 -17.52 -0.63
CA ILE A 17 -7.88 -18.05 -1.37
C ILE A 17 -7.73 -17.16 -2.59
N LEU A 18 -6.54 -16.62 -2.79
CA LEU A 18 -6.23 -15.71 -3.88
C LEU A 18 -5.19 -16.36 -4.79
N ASP A 19 -5.36 -16.19 -6.10
CA ASP A 19 -4.32 -16.49 -7.06
C ASP A 19 -3.20 -15.43 -7.04
N HIS A 20 -2.17 -15.66 -7.86
CA HIS A 20 -1.02 -14.77 -7.93
C HIS A 20 -1.39 -13.34 -8.38
N LYS A 21 -2.27 -13.20 -9.38
CA LYS A 21 -2.69 -11.89 -9.92
C LYS A 21 -3.60 -11.15 -8.95
N GLU A 22 -4.50 -11.88 -8.30
CA GLU A 22 -5.35 -11.35 -7.24
C GLU A 22 -4.53 -10.88 -6.03
N LEU A 23 -3.49 -11.63 -5.66
CA LEU A 23 -2.58 -11.24 -4.58
C LEU A 23 -1.77 -9.99 -4.94
N GLU A 24 -1.22 -9.93 -6.15
CA GLU A 24 -0.51 -8.74 -6.66
C GLU A 24 -1.41 -7.50 -6.63
N LEU A 25 -2.66 -7.63 -7.10
CA LEU A 25 -3.64 -6.54 -7.10
C LEU A 25 -3.99 -6.09 -5.68
N LEU A 26 -4.19 -7.04 -4.75
CA LEU A 26 -4.50 -6.73 -3.36
C LEU A 26 -3.35 -5.95 -2.71
N ILE A 27 -2.11 -6.42 -2.90
CA ILE A 27 -0.91 -5.77 -2.39
C ILE A 27 -0.77 -4.36 -2.98
N ALA A 28 -0.94 -4.20 -4.29
CA ALA A 28 -0.86 -2.90 -4.96
C ALA A 28 -1.94 -1.93 -4.48
N THR A 29 -3.17 -2.41 -4.27
CA THR A 29 -4.29 -1.60 -3.78
C THR A 29 -4.06 -1.13 -2.35
N ALA A 30 -3.56 -2.02 -1.49
CA ALA A 30 -3.19 -1.66 -0.12
C ALA A 30 -2.05 -0.63 -0.10
N ALA A 31 -0.99 -0.86 -0.90
CA ALA A 31 0.15 0.04 -1.00
C ALA A 31 -0.26 1.43 -1.54
N ALA A 32 -1.14 1.49 -2.54
CA ALA A 32 -1.67 2.74 -3.06
C ALA A 32 -2.42 3.56 -1.99
N GLY A 33 -3.11 2.87 -1.06
CA GLY A 33 -3.76 3.50 0.08
C GLY A 33 -2.80 4.08 1.12
N MET A 34 -1.54 3.63 1.13
CA MET A 34 -0.48 4.08 2.05
C MET A 34 0.31 5.29 1.51
N VAL A 35 0.17 5.63 0.22
CA VAL A 35 0.85 6.80 -0.34
C VAL A 35 0.19 8.07 0.21
N GLU A 36 0.95 8.84 0.98
CA GLU A 36 0.49 10.10 1.56
C GLU A 36 0.41 11.19 0.47
N ASN A 37 -0.56 12.11 0.59
CA ASN A 37 -0.84 13.23 -0.32
C ASN A 37 -1.48 12.89 -1.68
N TYR A 38 -1.31 11.67 -2.18
CA TYR A 38 -1.97 11.22 -3.41
C TYR A 38 -2.23 9.72 -3.35
N LYS A 39 -3.49 9.31 -3.48
CA LYS A 39 -3.90 7.89 -3.45
C LYS A 39 -4.10 7.38 -4.88
N PRO A 40 -3.08 6.77 -5.51
CA PRO A 40 -3.22 6.18 -6.84
C PRO A 40 -4.43 5.26 -6.90
N ARG A 41 -5.21 5.37 -7.98
CA ARG A 41 -6.30 4.42 -8.24
C ARG A 41 -5.80 3.33 -9.15
N ILE A 42 -5.47 2.18 -8.56
CA ILE A 42 -5.10 0.98 -9.31
C ILE A 42 -6.25 0.61 -10.27
N GLY A 43 -5.91 0.37 -11.55
CA GLY A 43 -6.88 0.09 -12.62
C GLY A 43 -7.35 1.33 -13.40
N LYS A 44 -6.95 2.55 -13.00
CA LYS A 44 -7.17 3.75 -13.82
C LYS A 44 -6.19 3.76 -15.01
N PRO A 45 -6.61 4.22 -16.20
CA PRO A 45 -5.68 4.47 -17.31
C PRO A 45 -4.54 5.40 -16.88
N GLY A 46 -3.32 5.08 -17.31
CA GLY A 46 -2.10 5.83 -16.93
C GLY A 46 -1.55 5.47 -15.55
N VAL A 47 -2.11 4.47 -14.86
CA VAL A 47 -1.57 3.95 -13.59
C VAL A 47 -1.15 2.50 -13.79
N SER A 48 0.14 2.23 -13.62
CA SER A 48 0.70 0.87 -13.66
C SER A 48 1.40 0.55 -12.36
N PHE A 49 1.55 -0.73 -12.05
CA PHE A 49 2.23 -1.16 -10.84
C PHE A 49 3.05 -2.42 -11.07
N LYS A 50 4.07 -2.61 -10.24
CA LYS A 50 4.91 -3.80 -10.18
C LYS A 50 5.09 -4.22 -8.73
N VAL A 51 4.95 -5.51 -8.46
CA VAL A 51 5.15 -6.11 -7.14
C VAL A 51 6.30 -7.10 -7.23
N ASP A 52 7.34 -6.89 -6.42
CA ASP A 52 8.45 -7.81 -6.29
C ASP A 52 8.47 -8.38 -4.86
N LEU A 53 8.49 -9.71 -4.74
CA LEU A 53 8.61 -10.41 -3.47
C LEU A 53 10.07 -10.81 -3.26
N VAL A 54 10.73 -10.20 -2.28
CA VAL A 54 12.14 -10.43 -1.99
C VAL A 54 12.30 -11.08 -0.62
N ASP A 55 13.31 -11.94 -0.47
CA ASP A 55 13.63 -12.54 0.83
C ASP A 55 14.07 -11.44 1.80
N ALA A 56 13.43 -11.39 2.97
CA ALA A 56 13.87 -10.54 4.06
C ALA A 56 14.95 -11.31 4.82
N THR A 57 16.16 -10.75 4.92
CA THR A 57 17.30 -11.37 5.60
C THR A 57 17.83 -10.50 6.74
N GLU A 58 18.34 -11.12 7.78
CA GLU A 58 18.94 -10.45 8.94
C GLU A 58 20.27 -11.12 9.35
N GLY A 59 21.16 -10.37 10.02
CA GLY A 59 22.41 -10.88 10.58
C GLY A 59 23.60 -10.99 9.61
N SER A 60 24.72 -11.50 10.12
CA SER A 60 25.92 -11.84 9.34
C SER A 60 26.51 -13.16 9.83
N PRO A 61 26.53 -14.23 9.00
CA PRO A 61 26.00 -14.28 7.64
C PRO A 61 24.46 -14.15 7.59
N PRO A 62 23.91 -13.68 6.45
CA PRO A 62 22.48 -13.40 6.33
C PRO A 62 21.66 -14.69 6.33
N TYR A 63 20.66 -14.76 7.21
CA TYR A 63 19.66 -15.82 7.21
C TYR A 63 18.27 -15.25 6.91
N ARG A 64 17.43 -16.04 6.24
CA ARG A 64 16.08 -15.64 5.84
C ARG A 64 15.16 -15.58 7.06
N VAL A 65 14.60 -14.41 7.31
CA VAL A 65 13.62 -14.15 8.38
C VAL A 65 12.20 -13.97 7.86
N GLY A 66 12.02 -13.75 6.55
CA GLY A 66 10.69 -13.62 5.96
C GLY A 66 10.71 -13.27 4.49
N THR A 67 9.64 -12.62 4.03
CA THR A 67 9.49 -12.12 2.67
C THR A 67 8.98 -10.67 2.75
N ARG A 68 9.59 -9.76 2.00
CA ARG A 68 9.18 -8.37 1.87
C ARG A 68 8.57 -8.18 0.49
N ALA A 69 7.43 -7.48 0.43
CA ALA A 69 6.88 -7.00 -0.83
C ALA A 69 7.41 -5.59 -1.12
N VAL A 70 8.02 -5.41 -2.28
CA VAL A 70 8.42 -4.12 -2.83
C VAL A 70 7.41 -3.77 -3.91
N ILE A 71 6.66 -2.69 -3.71
CA ILE A 71 5.66 -2.22 -4.66
C ILE A 71 6.16 -0.94 -5.31
N THR A 72 6.15 -0.92 -6.64
CA THR A 72 6.37 0.30 -7.44
C THR A 72 5.05 0.66 -8.12
N ILE A 73 4.55 1.87 -7.88
CA ILE A 73 3.38 2.42 -8.57
C ILE A 73 3.87 3.55 -9.46
N VAL A 74 3.52 3.49 -10.74
CA VAL A 74 3.91 4.47 -11.76
C VAL A 74 2.65 5.11 -12.31
N GLU A 75 2.61 6.44 -12.27
CA GLU A 75 1.49 7.24 -12.76
C GLU A 75 1.96 8.22 -13.82
N ASP A 76 1.31 8.20 -14.97
CA ASP A 76 1.53 9.16 -16.04
C ASP A 76 0.89 10.49 -15.64
N LEU A 77 1.70 11.39 -15.10
CA LEU A 77 1.28 12.76 -14.82
C LEU A 77 1.34 13.59 -16.10
N LEU A 78 0.23 14.26 -16.43
CA LEU A 78 0.26 15.35 -17.41
C LEU A 78 1.25 16.42 -16.93
N PRO A 79 1.99 17.08 -17.84
CA PRO A 79 2.91 18.14 -17.46
C PRO A 79 2.15 19.21 -16.68
N GLN A 80 2.56 19.46 -15.44
CA GLN A 80 2.03 20.60 -14.68
C GLN A 80 2.47 21.88 -15.39
N ALA A 81 1.51 22.70 -15.80
CA ALA A 81 1.80 24.06 -16.21
C ALA A 81 2.50 24.74 -15.04
N SER A 82 3.75 25.19 -15.26
CA SER A 82 4.48 25.99 -14.29
C SER A 82 3.64 27.24 -13.99
N GLY A 83 3.01 27.29 -12.82
CA GLY A 83 2.31 28.47 -12.35
C GLY A 83 3.31 29.64 -12.27
N PRO A 84 2.89 30.87 -12.62
CA PRO A 84 3.78 32.03 -12.55
C PRO A 84 4.30 32.16 -11.11
N GLY A 85 5.62 32.11 -10.95
CA GLY A 85 6.27 32.31 -9.67
C GLY A 85 5.87 33.68 -9.13
N THR A 86 5.20 33.70 -7.97
CA THR A 86 5.09 34.91 -7.17
C THR A 86 6.47 35.20 -6.60
N SER A 87 7.32 35.85 -7.40
CA SER A 87 8.45 36.61 -6.87
C SER A 87 7.87 37.81 -6.14
N SER A 88 7.64 37.65 -4.84
CA SER A 88 7.48 38.80 -3.94
C SER A 88 8.86 39.43 -3.77
N GLU A 89 9.29 40.20 -4.76
CA GLU A 89 10.40 41.13 -4.62
C GLU A 89 9.91 42.28 -3.73
N GLN A 90 10.46 42.35 -2.53
CA GLN A 90 10.16 43.37 -1.52
C GLN A 90 10.58 44.75 -2.04
N ALA A 91 9.64 45.69 -2.04
CA ALA A 91 9.89 47.13 -2.16
C ALA A 91 10.08 47.75 -0.76
#